data_AF-A0A662P5B7-F1
#
_entry.id   AF-A0A662P5B7-F1
#
_cell.length_a   1.000
_cell.length_b   1.000
_cell.length_c   1.000
_cell.angle_alpha   90.00
_cell.angle_beta   90.00
_cell.angle_gamma   90.00
#
_symmetry.space_group_name_H-M   'P 1'
#
loop_
_entity.id
_entity.type
_entity.pdbx_description
1 polymer ?
#
loop_
_entity_poly.entity_id
_entity_poly.type
_entity_poly.pdbx_seq_one_letter_code
_entity_poly.pdbx_strand_id
1 'polypeptide(L)'
;MDFVFNKGYYARIGANTLYGRVTRLFVQPLLEAFVEKMGERITFLNYLRSFRYPLSGEFAIKSDVALDVGIPADWGLEIGLLAEVYRGVSIKHICQTDLGKYDHKHQHIGDLNRGLVKMSGDILRTLLRYLTEEAHIDVTPSFLRSVKVIYRRIARDYIKKYFSLARFNDLDYNRHKEESTVERFAEVIMVAGEKYIKKPTGSQIPNWFRAMSAVPGIRDMLLAAAERDVELYGKA
;
A
#
# COMPACT_ATOMS: atom_id res chain seq x y z
N MET A 1 -1.15 27.39 3.58
CA MET A 1 -1.09 26.11 2.83
C MET A 1 -2.24 25.26 3.34
N ASP A 2 -3.16 24.88 2.46
CA ASP A 2 -4.43 24.26 2.88
C ASP A 2 -4.41 22.74 2.69
N PHE A 3 -3.26 22.10 2.91
CA PHE A 3 -3.17 20.64 2.85
C PHE A 3 -3.79 20.01 4.10
N VAL A 4 -4.53 18.92 3.91
CA VAL A 4 -5.19 18.17 5.00
C VAL A 4 -4.66 16.75 5.14
N PHE A 5 -3.90 16.27 4.13
CA PHE A 5 -3.17 15.02 4.15
C PHE A 5 -1.79 15.19 3.50
N ASN A 6 -0.75 14.67 4.14
CA ASN A 6 0.61 14.65 3.62
C ASN A 6 1.17 13.23 3.72
N LYS A 7 1.68 12.69 2.60
CA LYS A 7 2.40 11.41 2.59
C LYS A 7 3.90 11.67 2.61
N GLY A 8 4.55 11.25 3.68
CA GLY A 8 6.01 11.22 3.75
C GLY A 8 6.56 10.10 2.86
N TYR A 9 7.64 10.35 2.14
CA TYR A 9 8.33 9.32 1.36
C TYR A 9 9.84 9.46 1.49
N TYR A 10 10.58 8.39 1.20
CA TYR A 10 12.04 8.37 1.31
C TYR A 10 12.63 7.36 0.34
N ALA A 11 13.87 7.61 -0.06
CA ALA A 11 14.69 6.63 -0.73
C ALA A 11 14.98 5.45 0.22
N ARG A 12 14.56 4.24 -0.19
CA ARG A 12 14.83 3.00 0.54
C ARG A 12 16.17 2.40 0.09
N ILE A 13 17.25 2.93 0.65
CA ILE A 13 18.63 2.52 0.37
C ILE A 13 19.31 2.21 1.71
N GLY A 14 19.98 1.08 1.80
CA GLY A 14 20.79 0.67 2.95
C GLY A 14 21.76 -0.44 2.54
N ALA A 15 22.86 -0.62 3.29
CA ALA A 15 23.88 -1.62 2.97
C ALA A 15 24.29 -1.66 1.48
N ASN A 16 24.44 -0.48 0.87
CA ASN A 16 24.74 -0.29 -0.55
C ASN A 16 23.73 -0.94 -1.55
N THR A 17 22.48 -1.20 -1.15
CA THR A 17 21.49 -1.85 -2.02
C THR A 17 20.12 -1.17 -2.00
N LEU A 18 19.28 -1.50 -2.98
CA LEU A 18 17.90 -1.00 -3.12
C LEU A 18 16.89 -1.86 -2.36
N TYR A 19 16.15 -1.26 -1.44
CA TYR A 19 15.05 -1.90 -0.71
C TYR A 19 13.67 -1.51 -1.26
N GLY A 20 12.60 -1.93 -0.58
CA GLY A 20 11.23 -1.65 -1.02
C GLY A 20 10.74 -2.52 -2.17
N ARG A 21 11.17 -3.79 -2.23
CA ARG A 21 10.80 -4.74 -3.30
C ARG A 21 9.29 -4.83 -3.55
N VAL A 22 8.44 -4.77 -2.53
CA VAL A 22 6.98 -4.78 -2.72
C VAL A 22 6.52 -3.53 -3.47
N THR A 23 7.01 -2.33 -3.11
CA THR A 23 6.69 -1.11 -3.86
C THR A 23 7.25 -1.16 -5.28
N ARG A 24 8.54 -1.47 -5.42
CA ARG A 24 9.30 -1.42 -6.68
C ARG A 24 8.87 -2.48 -7.70
N LEU A 25 8.68 -3.70 -7.23
CA LEU A 25 8.52 -4.87 -8.09
C LEU A 25 7.10 -5.43 -8.09
N PHE A 26 6.25 -5.08 -7.12
CA PHE A 26 4.86 -5.50 -7.09
C PHE A 26 3.89 -4.35 -7.34
N VAL A 27 3.78 -3.39 -6.42
CA VAL A 27 2.73 -2.36 -6.45
C VAL A 27 2.84 -1.46 -7.67
N GLN A 28 4.00 -0.86 -7.94
CA GLN A 28 4.13 0.03 -9.11
C GLN A 28 3.87 -0.71 -10.44
N PRO A 29 4.48 -1.87 -10.71
CA PRO A 29 4.15 -2.65 -11.92
C PRO A 29 2.69 -3.11 -11.97
N LEU A 30 2.07 -3.44 -10.83
CA LEU A 30 0.68 -3.88 -10.77
C LEU A 30 -0.30 -2.74 -11.07
N LEU A 31 -0.07 -1.55 -10.51
CA LEU A 31 -0.86 -0.37 -10.81
C LEU A 31 -0.77 0.00 -12.30
N GLU A 32 0.42 -0.10 -12.89
CA GLU A 32 0.61 0.08 -14.33
C GLU A 32 -0.15 -0.99 -15.13
N ALA A 33 -0.09 -2.26 -14.71
CA ALA A 33 -0.82 -3.35 -15.36
C ALA A 33 -2.33 -3.15 -15.31
N PHE A 34 -2.85 -2.62 -14.20
CA PHE A 34 -4.26 -2.27 -14.08
C PHE A 34 -4.65 -1.12 -15.02
N VAL A 35 -3.83 -0.09 -15.11
CA VAL A 35 -4.06 1.03 -16.04
C VAL A 35 -4.01 0.55 -17.49
N GLU A 36 -3.03 -0.25 -17.89
CA GLU A 36 -2.98 -0.81 -19.25
C GLU A 36 -4.18 -1.72 -19.56
N LYS A 37 -4.67 -2.47 -18.56
CA LYS A 37 -5.80 -3.39 -18.75
C LYS A 37 -7.15 -2.68 -18.83
N MET A 38 -7.35 -1.60 -18.06
CA MET A 38 -8.66 -0.97 -17.87
C MET A 38 -8.77 0.45 -18.42
N GLY A 39 -7.64 1.05 -18.83
CA GLY A 39 -7.52 2.40 -19.34
C GLY A 39 -7.24 3.45 -18.26
N GLU A 40 -6.73 4.61 -18.70
CA GLU A 40 -6.36 5.73 -17.82
C GLU A 40 -7.55 6.49 -17.22
N ARG A 41 -8.78 6.18 -17.65
CA ARG A 41 -10.00 6.83 -17.13
C ARG A 41 -10.30 6.51 -15.66
N ILE A 42 -9.66 5.48 -15.10
CA ILE A 42 -9.82 5.13 -13.69
C ILE A 42 -8.96 6.06 -12.84
N THR A 43 -9.55 7.17 -12.41
CA THR A 43 -8.88 8.24 -11.65
C THR A 43 -8.27 7.75 -10.33
N PHE A 44 -8.88 6.76 -9.69
CA PHE A 44 -8.33 6.13 -8.48
C PHE A 44 -6.94 5.50 -8.72
N LEU A 45 -6.72 4.85 -9.85
CA LEU A 45 -5.42 4.27 -10.18
C LEU A 45 -4.37 5.35 -10.48
N ASN A 46 -4.76 6.42 -11.16
CA ASN A 46 -3.87 7.55 -11.42
C ASN A 46 -3.48 8.24 -10.12
N TYR A 47 -4.43 8.40 -9.20
CA TYR A 47 -4.19 8.90 -7.86
C TYR A 47 -3.14 8.03 -7.13
N LEU A 48 -3.32 6.70 -7.07
CA LEU A 48 -2.34 5.81 -6.43
C LEU A 48 -0.97 5.85 -7.10
N ARG A 49 -0.91 5.90 -8.44
CA ARG A 49 0.36 6.00 -9.22
C ARG A 49 1.10 7.31 -8.98
N SER A 50 0.41 8.36 -8.56
CA SER A 50 1.03 9.66 -8.26
C SER A 50 1.91 9.64 -7.00
N PHE A 51 1.72 8.65 -6.12
CA PHE A 51 2.55 8.50 -4.92
C PHE A 51 3.88 7.82 -5.25
N ARG A 52 4.99 8.44 -4.85
CA ARG A 52 6.34 7.86 -5.06
C ARG A 52 6.53 6.57 -4.26
N TYR A 53 6.07 6.57 -3.01
CA TYR A 53 6.11 5.43 -2.11
C TYR A 53 4.74 5.25 -1.43
N PRO A 54 3.75 4.64 -2.09
CA PRO A 54 2.40 4.49 -1.52
C PRO A 54 2.40 3.67 -0.22
N LEU A 55 3.39 2.78 -0.04
CA LEU A 55 3.55 1.91 1.13
C LEU A 55 4.49 2.48 2.22
N SER A 56 4.79 3.79 2.23
CA SER A 56 5.45 4.41 3.39
C SER A 56 4.46 4.49 4.56
N GLY A 57 4.95 4.27 5.79
CA GLY A 57 4.12 4.37 6.99
C GLY A 57 3.97 5.80 7.51
N GLU A 58 4.79 6.71 6.98
CA GLU A 58 4.94 8.08 7.43
C GLU A 58 3.93 8.97 6.69
N PHE A 59 2.99 9.55 7.43
CA PHE A 59 2.02 10.51 6.93
C PHE A 59 1.57 11.46 8.03
N ALA A 60 0.96 12.58 7.63
CA ALA A 60 0.24 13.47 8.52
C ALA A 60 -1.17 13.68 7.96
N ILE A 61 -2.15 13.76 8.85
CA ILE A 61 -3.56 13.97 8.52
C ILE A 61 -4.16 14.93 9.54
N LYS A 62 -5.04 15.84 9.10
CA LYS A 62 -5.79 16.66 10.05
C LYS A 62 -6.78 15.79 10.83
N SER A 63 -6.99 16.14 12.09
CA SER A 63 -7.81 15.35 13.01
C SER A 63 -9.25 15.22 12.55
N ASP A 64 -9.83 16.27 11.98
CA ASP A 64 -11.19 16.28 11.42
C ASP A 64 -11.36 15.27 10.27
N VAL A 65 -10.39 15.20 9.35
CA VAL A 65 -10.38 14.19 8.26
C VAL A 65 -10.17 12.80 8.84
N ALA A 66 -9.29 12.65 9.81
CA ALA A 66 -8.99 11.36 10.44
C ALA A 66 -10.20 10.71 11.13
N LEU A 67 -11.22 11.50 11.51
CA LEU A 67 -12.44 10.96 12.12
C LEU A 67 -13.29 10.13 11.16
N ASP A 68 -13.23 10.43 9.87
CA ASP A 68 -14.07 9.79 8.85
C ASP A 68 -13.38 8.61 8.15
N VAL A 69 -12.04 8.56 8.18
CA VAL A 69 -11.24 7.52 7.53
C VAL A 69 -11.51 6.14 8.15
N GLY A 70 -11.99 5.18 7.34
CA GLY A 70 -12.13 3.78 7.71
C GLY A 70 -10.86 2.97 7.45
N ILE A 71 -10.14 2.58 8.50
CA ILE A 71 -8.83 1.93 8.34
C ILE A 71 -8.96 0.41 8.07
N PRO A 72 -8.37 -0.16 7.00
CA PRO A 72 -8.31 -1.62 6.84
C PRO A 72 -7.45 -2.26 7.92
N ALA A 73 -7.86 -3.44 8.41
CA ALA A 73 -7.19 -4.14 9.51
C ALA A 73 -5.99 -5.01 9.10
N ASP A 74 -5.58 -5.03 7.82
CA ASP A 74 -4.53 -5.90 7.30
C ASP A 74 -3.35 -5.13 6.67
N TRP A 75 -2.41 -5.85 6.03
CA TRP A 75 -1.24 -5.25 5.34
C TRP A 75 -1.61 -4.41 4.11
N GLY A 76 -2.90 -4.28 3.80
CA GLY A 76 -3.42 -3.28 2.89
C GLY A 76 -3.63 -1.91 3.55
N LEU A 77 -3.24 -1.73 4.81
CA LEU A 77 -3.38 -0.50 5.59
C LEU A 77 -3.02 0.76 4.80
N GLU A 78 -1.80 0.83 4.26
CA GLU A 78 -1.33 2.04 3.58
C GLU A 78 -2.10 2.31 2.30
N ILE A 79 -2.48 1.27 1.56
CA ILE A 79 -3.28 1.40 0.33
C ILE A 79 -4.71 1.81 0.65
N GLY A 80 -5.32 1.19 1.65
CA GLY A 80 -6.69 1.54 2.04
C GLY A 80 -6.76 2.92 2.67
N LEU A 81 -5.77 3.34 3.47
CA LEU A 81 -5.67 4.73 3.93
C LEU A 81 -5.67 5.70 2.74
N LEU A 82 -4.84 5.45 1.72
CA LEU A 82 -4.82 6.29 0.53
C LEU A 82 -6.16 6.27 -0.20
N ALA A 83 -6.86 5.14 -0.24
CA ALA A 83 -8.17 5.02 -0.86
C ALA A 83 -9.30 5.71 -0.08
N GLU A 84 -9.28 5.67 1.25
CA GLU A 84 -10.20 6.46 2.08
C GLU A 84 -9.95 7.97 1.91
N VAL A 85 -8.68 8.38 1.87
CA VAL A 85 -8.31 9.77 1.60
C VAL A 85 -8.78 10.17 0.20
N TYR A 86 -8.66 9.30 -0.81
CA TYR A 86 -9.18 9.56 -2.15
C TYR A 86 -10.70 9.80 -2.16
N ARG A 87 -11.46 9.08 -1.33
CA ARG A 87 -12.92 9.22 -1.24
C ARG A 87 -13.35 10.51 -0.57
N GLY A 88 -12.65 10.91 0.50
CA GLY A 88 -13.04 12.05 1.36
C GLY A 88 -12.31 13.37 1.08
N VAL A 89 -11.17 13.34 0.38
CA VAL A 89 -10.28 14.50 0.25
C VAL A 89 -10.00 14.81 -1.21
N SER A 90 -10.26 16.07 -1.61
CA SER A 90 -9.87 16.56 -2.94
C SER A 90 -8.35 16.53 -3.09
N ILE A 91 -7.85 16.05 -4.23
CA ILE A 91 -6.42 15.92 -4.56
C ILE A 91 -5.64 17.24 -4.35
N LYS A 92 -6.29 18.41 -4.52
CA LYS A 92 -5.66 19.73 -4.27
C LYS A 92 -5.24 19.97 -2.81
N HIS A 93 -5.78 19.20 -1.88
CA HIS A 93 -5.47 19.25 -0.44
C HIS A 93 -4.54 18.11 0.01
N ILE A 94 -3.95 17.39 -0.94
CA ILE A 94 -3.02 16.28 -0.69
C ILE A 94 -1.63 16.68 -1.16
N CYS A 95 -0.62 16.46 -0.31
CA CYS A 95 0.78 16.67 -0.67
C CYS A 95 1.66 15.47 -0.30
N GLN A 96 2.91 15.51 -0.79
CA GLN A 96 3.94 14.54 -0.48
C GLN A 96 5.21 15.27 -0.05
N THR A 97 5.89 14.74 0.97
CA THR A 97 7.13 15.33 1.49
C THR A 97 8.26 14.32 1.40
N ASP A 98 9.40 14.73 0.83
CA ASP A 98 10.63 13.94 0.84
C ASP A 98 11.27 13.99 2.23
N LEU A 99 11.46 12.83 2.83
CA LEU A 99 12.09 12.64 4.15
C LEU A 99 13.55 12.18 4.01
N GLY A 100 14.10 12.15 2.80
CA GLY A 100 15.48 11.78 2.53
C GLY A 100 15.68 10.27 2.42
N LYS A 101 16.56 9.70 3.26
CA LYS A 101 16.92 8.28 3.24
C LYS A 101 16.47 7.62 4.54
N TYR A 102 15.95 6.40 4.43
CA TYR A 102 15.53 5.63 5.58
C TYR A 102 15.92 4.15 5.41
N ASP A 103 16.59 3.63 6.43
CA ASP A 103 16.90 2.21 6.57
C ASP A 103 15.91 1.59 7.57
N HIS A 104 15.20 0.53 7.16
CA HIS A 104 14.18 -0.11 7.99
C HIS A 104 14.39 -1.61 8.07
N LYS A 105 13.67 -2.26 9.00
CA LYS A 105 13.72 -3.70 9.17
C LYS A 105 13.41 -4.46 7.87
N HIS A 106 14.41 -5.17 7.36
CA HIS A 106 14.29 -5.93 6.13
C HIS A 106 13.53 -7.23 6.33
N GLN A 107 12.43 -7.39 5.58
CA GLN A 107 11.64 -8.61 5.56
C GLN A 107 12.19 -9.58 4.49
N HIS A 108 12.20 -10.87 4.84
CA HIS A 108 12.49 -11.93 3.87
C HIS A 108 11.34 -12.05 2.86
N ILE A 109 11.65 -12.61 1.68
CA ILE A 109 10.66 -12.85 0.63
C ILE A 109 9.46 -13.67 1.15
N GLY A 110 9.70 -14.59 2.09
CA GLY A 110 8.65 -15.33 2.78
C GLY A 110 7.94 -16.35 1.90
N ASP A 111 6.65 -16.57 2.10
CA ASP A 111 5.76 -17.48 1.37
C ASP A 111 4.32 -16.93 1.43
N LEU A 112 3.31 -17.71 1.01
CA LEU A 112 1.91 -17.25 1.03
C LEU A 112 1.37 -16.93 2.44
N ASN A 113 2.06 -17.35 3.49
CA ASN A 113 1.67 -17.18 4.89
C ASN A 113 2.56 -16.18 5.65
N ARG A 114 3.69 -15.72 5.10
CA ARG A 114 4.58 -14.75 5.76
C ARG A 114 5.46 -13.96 4.78
N GLY A 115 6.02 -12.86 5.26
CA GLY A 115 6.96 -12.04 4.49
C GLY A 115 6.32 -11.32 3.30
N LEU A 116 7.15 -10.93 2.33
CA LEU A 116 6.73 -10.06 1.23
C LEU A 116 5.66 -10.69 0.33
N VAL A 117 5.68 -12.01 0.14
CA VAL A 117 4.70 -12.73 -0.69
C VAL A 117 3.29 -12.63 -0.08
N LYS A 118 3.13 -12.87 1.23
CA LYS A 118 1.86 -12.63 1.93
C LYS A 118 1.44 -11.15 1.85
N MET A 119 2.37 -10.23 2.11
CA MET A 119 2.10 -8.78 2.07
C MET A 119 1.54 -8.35 0.70
N SER A 120 2.15 -8.79 -0.40
CA SER A 120 1.67 -8.53 -1.76
C SER A 120 0.26 -9.08 -1.98
N GLY A 121 -0.06 -10.25 -1.42
CA GLY A 121 -1.40 -10.84 -1.52
C GLY A 121 -2.46 -10.03 -0.77
N ASP A 122 -2.12 -9.53 0.41
CA ASP A 122 -3.00 -8.66 1.19
C ASP A 122 -3.23 -7.32 0.47
N ILE A 123 -2.16 -6.70 -0.03
CA ILE A 123 -2.25 -5.47 -0.85
C ILE A 123 -3.13 -5.67 -2.08
N LEU A 124 -2.95 -6.77 -2.82
CA LEU A 124 -3.77 -7.03 -4.00
C LEU A 124 -5.24 -7.14 -3.66
N ARG A 125 -5.61 -7.87 -2.60
CA ARG A 125 -7.02 -8.01 -2.18
C ARG A 125 -7.63 -6.66 -1.82
N THR A 126 -6.85 -5.79 -1.18
CA THR A 126 -7.28 -4.42 -0.88
C THR A 126 -7.44 -3.58 -2.15
N LEU A 127 -6.49 -3.64 -3.10
CA LEU A 127 -6.63 -2.96 -4.39
C LEU A 127 -7.86 -3.43 -5.17
N LEU A 128 -8.10 -4.75 -5.23
CA LEU A 128 -9.25 -5.32 -5.93
C LEU A 128 -10.57 -4.89 -5.30
N ARG A 129 -10.64 -4.85 -3.97
CA ARG A 129 -11.80 -4.32 -3.22
C ARG A 129 -12.12 -2.89 -3.64
N TYR A 130 -11.15 -1.97 -3.54
CA TYR A 130 -11.37 -0.57 -3.88
C TYR A 130 -11.63 -0.37 -5.38
N LEU A 131 -11.06 -1.19 -6.26
CA LEU A 131 -11.42 -1.17 -7.68
C LEU A 131 -12.88 -1.59 -7.92
N THR A 132 -13.40 -2.56 -7.18
CA THR A 132 -14.82 -2.94 -7.25
C THR A 132 -15.71 -1.87 -6.63
N GLU A 133 -15.34 -1.31 -5.47
CA GLU A 133 -16.14 -0.32 -4.74
C GLU A 133 -16.18 1.05 -5.46
N GLU A 134 -15.02 1.58 -5.88
CA GLU A 134 -14.89 2.95 -6.41
C GLU A 134 -14.96 3.02 -7.94
N ALA A 135 -14.56 1.96 -8.63
CA ALA A 135 -14.48 1.94 -10.10
C ALA A 135 -15.40 0.89 -10.75
N HIS A 136 -16.21 0.18 -9.95
CA HIS A 136 -17.18 -0.81 -10.40
C HIS A 136 -16.58 -1.89 -11.31
N ILE A 137 -15.34 -2.30 -11.01
CA ILE A 137 -14.64 -3.31 -11.79
C ILE A 137 -15.03 -4.72 -11.33
N ASP A 138 -15.50 -5.52 -12.28
CA ASP A 138 -15.75 -6.96 -12.10
C ASP A 138 -14.44 -7.75 -12.10
N VAL A 139 -14.11 -8.34 -10.95
CA VAL A 139 -12.92 -9.17 -10.80
C VAL A 139 -13.26 -10.62 -11.14
N THR A 140 -12.83 -11.05 -12.33
CA THR A 140 -13.03 -12.41 -12.83
C THR A 140 -11.71 -13.19 -12.93
N PRO A 141 -11.74 -14.54 -13.00
CA PRO A 141 -10.52 -15.32 -13.23
C PRO A 141 -9.80 -14.96 -14.54
N SER A 142 -10.52 -14.60 -15.60
CA SER A 142 -9.92 -14.17 -16.87
C SER A 142 -9.29 -12.78 -16.77
N PHE A 143 -9.88 -11.87 -16.00
CA PHE A 143 -9.28 -10.59 -15.65
C PHE A 143 -7.94 -10.79 -14.92
N LEU A 144 -7.92 -11.61 -13.86
CA LEU A 144 -6.72 -11.89 -13.08
C LEU A 144 -5.61 -12.53 -13.91
N ARG A 145 -5.94 -13.49 -14.80
CA ARG A 145 -4.98 -14.08 -15.75
C ARG A 145 -4.37 -13.02 -16.68
N SER A 146 -5.20 -12.12 -17.21
CA SER A 146 -4.73 -11.02 -18.07
C SER A 146 -3.78 -10.10 -17.30
N VAL A 147 -4.18 -9.66 -16.10
CA VAL A 147 -3.37 -8.79 -15.25
C VAL A 147 -2.04 -9.45 -14.88
N LYS A 148 -2.02 -10.75 -14.54
CA LYS A 148 -0.78 -11.49 -14.25
C LYS A 148 0.20 -11.45 -15.43
N VAL A 149 -0.28 -11.67 -16.66
CA VAL A 149 0.59 -11.65 -17.86
C VAL A 149 1.14 -10.24 -18.11
N ILE A 150 0.28 -9.23 -18.04
CA ILE A 150 0.66 -7.82 -18.22
C ILE A 150 1.67 -7.39 -17.14
N TYR A 151 1.37 -7.69 -15.88
CA TYR A 151 2.24 -7.44 -14.73
C TYR A 151 3.63 -8.05 -14.93
N ARG A 152 3.74 -9.31 -15.36
CA ARG A 152 5.06 -9.95 -15.57
C ARG A 152 5.90 -9.22 -16.61
N ARG A 153 5.27 -8.76 -17.70
CA ARG A 153 5.95 -7.95 -18.72
C ARG A 153 6.46 -6.65 -18.11
N ILE A 154 5.57 -5.87 -17.50
CA ILE A 154 5.90 -4.57 -16.93
C ILE A 154 6.95 -4.69 -15.82
N ALA A 155 6.82 -5.67 -14.93
CA ALA A 155 7.76 -5.87 -13.83
C ALA A 155 9.20 -6.14 -14.33
N ARG A 156 9.38 -6.82 -15.46
CA ARG A 156 10.70 -6.98 -16.10
C ARG A 156 11.28 -5.65 -16.58
N ASP A 157 10.44 -4.76 -17.12
CA ASP A 157 10.87 -3.40 -17.49
C ASP A 157 11.27 -2.59 -16.26
N TYR A 158 10.54 -2.72 -15.14
CA TYR A 158 10.92 -2.10 -13.87
C TYR A 158 12.24 -2.65 -13.33
N ILE A 159 12.51 -3.96 -13.44
CA ILE A 159 13.81 -4.54 -13.07
C ILE A 159 14.94 -3.89 -13.88
N LYS A 160 14.74 -3.70 -15.19
CA LYS A 160 15.73 -3.02 -16.05
C LYS A 160 15.95 -1.57 -15.60
N LYS A 161 14.87 -0.82 -15.31
CA LYS A 161 14.95 0.56 -14.81
C LYS A 161 15.72 0.64 -13.49
N TYR A 162 15.41 -0.22 -12.52
CA TYR A 162 16.08 -0.24 -11.22
C TYR A 162 17.53 -0.72 -11.30
N PHE A 163 17.85 -1.64 -12.24
CA PHE A 163 19.23 -2.00 -12.51
C PHE A 163 20.03 -0.80 -13.02
N SER A 164 19.51 -0.06 -14.00
CA SER A 164 20.16 1.17 -14.48
C SER A 164 20.32 2.22 -13.37
N LEU A 165 19.30 2.42 -12.54
CA LEU A 165 19.35 3.32 -11.39
C LEU A 165 20.42 2.90 -10.39
N ALA A 166 20.49 1.60 -10.05
CA ALA A 166 21.47 1.08 -9.11
C ALA A 166 22.89 1.26 -9.65
N ARG A 167 23.12 0.90 -10.92
CA ARG A 167 24.44 1.06 -11.59
C ARG A 167 24.90 2.51 -11.64
N PHE A 168 23.98 3.45 -11.90
CA PHE A 168 24.32 4.89 -11.92
C PHE A 168 24.69 5.43 -10.52
N ASN A 169 24.13 4.85 -9.47
CA ASN A 169 24.36 5.27 -8.08
C ASN A 169 25.35 4.37 -7.33
N ASP A 170 26.10 3.52 -8.05
CA ASP A 170 27.06 2.55 -7.49
C ASP A 170 26.49 1.60 -6.43
N LEU A 171 25.22 1.23 -6.59
CA LEU A 171 24.51 0.31 -5.69
C LEU A 171 24.56 -1.14 -6.19
N ASP A 172 24.63 -2.07 -5.25
CA ASP A 172 24.54 -3.50 -5.48
C ASP A 172 23.13 -3.92 -5.88
N TYR A 173 23.02 -4.58 -7.05
CA TYR A 173 21.74 -5.02 -7.60
C TYR A 173 21.82 -6.41 -8.23
N ASN A 174 21.21 -7.39 -7.56
CA ASN A 174 21.14 -8.75 -8.07
C ASN A 174 19.89 -8.92 -8.95
N ARG A 175 20.06 -8.80 -10.27
CA ARG A 175 18.96 -8.92 -11.24
C ARG A 175 18.24 -10.27 -11.17
N HIS A 176 18.99 -11.37 -11.07
CA HIS A 176 18.40 -12.72 -11.00
C HIS A 176 17.46 -12.86 -9.79
N LYS A 177 17.89 -12.39 -8.62
CA LYS A 177 17.09 -12.40 -7.39
C LYS A 177 15.80 -11.60 -7.53
N GLU A 178 15.86 -10.46 -8.22
CA GLU A 178 14.68 -9.60 -8.45
C GLU A 178 13.73 -10.25 -9.47
N GLU A 179 14.25 -10.89 -10.52
CA GLU A 179 13.45 -11.69 -11.46
C GLU A 179 12.75 -12.86 -10.77
N SER A 180 13.47 -13.65 -9.97
CA SER A 180 12.86 -14.73 -9.17
C SER A 180 11.81 -14.20 -8.18
N THR A 181 12.01 -12.99 -7.63
CA THR A 181 11.02 -12.34 -6.75
C THR A 181 9.75 -11.97 -7.50
N VAL A 182 9.87 -11.40 -8.71
CA VAL A 182 8.73 -11.05 -9.56
C VAL A 182 7.92 -12.28 -9.95
N GLU A 183 8.56 -13.40 -10.27
CA GLU A 183 7.85 -14.65 -10.59
C GLU A 183 7.00 -15.14 -9.41
N ARG A 184 7.53 -15.04 -8.18
CA ARG A 184 6.76 -15.38 -6.97
C ARG A 184 5.59 -14.43 -6.74
N PHE A 185 5.79 -13.13 -6.96
CA PHE A 185 4.69 -12.15 -6.88
C PHE A 185 3.64 -12.34 -7.98
N ALA A 186 4.03 -12.81 -9.17
CA ALA A 186 3.07 -13.11 -10.22
C ALA A 186 2.12 -14.25 -9.84
N GLU A 187 2.61 -15.26 -9.11
CA GLU A 187 1.76 -16.34 -8.57
C GLU A 187 0.77 -15.84 -7.51
N VAL A 188 1.18 -14.85 -6.72
CA VAL A 188 0.29 -14.21 -5.73
C VAL A 188 -0.94 -13.60 -6.40
N ILE A 189 -0.84 -13.09 -7.63
CA ILE A 189 -1.97 -12.47 -8.32
C ILE A 189 -3.14 -13.44 -8.49
N MET A 190 -2.86 -14.69 -8.87
CA MET A 190 -3.89 -15.70 -9.00
C MET A 190 -4.41 -16.13 -7.63
N VAL A 191 -3.51 -16.51 -6.72
CA VAL A 191 -3.90 -17.08 -5.42
C VAL A 191 -4.70 -16.09 -4.58
N ALA A 192 -4.24 -14.84 -4.47
CA ALA A 192 -4.92 -13.82 -3.68
C ALA A 192 -6.17 -13.29 -4.40
N GLY A 193 -6.17 -13.22 -5.73
CA GLY A 193 -7.35 -12.85 -6.52
C GLY A 193 -8.48 -13.89 -6.41
N GLU A 194 -8.16 -15.19 -6.43
CA GLU A 194 -9.16 -16.24 -6.19
C GLU A 194 -9.74 -16.19 -4.78
N LYS A 195 -8.91 -15.87 -3.77
CA LYS A 195 -9.39 -15.63 -2.41
C LYS A 195 -10.35 -14.44 -2.35
N TYR A 196 -10.04 -13.36 -3.08
CA TYR A 196 -10.94 -12.20 -3.20
C TYR A 196 -12.27 -12.56 -3.86
N ILE A 197 -12.24 -13.29 -4.99
CA ILE A 197 -13.46 -13.73 -5.68
C ILE A 197 -14.37 -14.55 -4.75
N LYS A 198 -13.80 -15.45 -3.94
CA LYS A 198 -14.55 -16.27 -2.98
C LYS A 198 -15.10 -15.47 -1.80
N LYS A 199 -14.34 -14.48 -1.32
CA LYS A 199 -14.71 -13.65 -0.18
C LYS A 199 -14.28 -12.20 -0.44
N PRO A 200 -15.12 -11.42 -1.17
CA PRO A 200 -14.75 -10.06 -1.56
C PRO A 200 -14.84 -9.10 -0.38
N THR A 201 -15.64 -9.40 0.65
CA THR A 201 -15.77 -8.61 1.87
C THR A 201 -14.66 -8.93 2.89
N GLY A 202 -14.15 -7.89 3.55
CA GLY A 202 -13.10 -7.97 4.57
C GLY A 202 -13.51 -7.18 5.80
N SER A 203 -12.88 -7.48 6.94
CA SER A 203 -13.10 -6.70 8.16
C SER A 203 -12.37 -5.36 8.04
N GLN A 204 -13.10 -4.27 8.25
CA GLN A 204 -12.54 -2.93 8.37
C GLN A 204 -12.65 -2.47 9.83
N ILE A 205 -11.67 -1.70 10.29
CA ILE A 205 -11.79 -0.97 11.54
C ILE A 205 -12.82 0.14 11.29
N PRO A 206 -13.86 0.28 12.14
CA PRO A 206 -14.84 1.34 11.97
C PRO A 206 -14.16 2.71 12.06
N ASN A 207 -14.66 3.69 11.31
CA ASN A 207 -14.25 5.08 11.50
C ASN A 207 -14.63 5.57 12.91
N TRP A 208 -14.05 6.69 13.33
CA TRP A 208 -14.25 7.18 14.70
C TRP A 208 -15.71 7.56 14.97
N PHE A 209 -16.45 8.04 13.97
CA PHE A 209 -17.89 8.32 14.13
C PHE A 209 -18.67 7.06 14.53
N ARG A 210 -18.44 5.95 13.84
CA ARG A 210 -19.06 4.67 14.18
C ARG A 210 -18.58 4.13 15.53
N ALA A 211 -17.30 4.26 15.84
CA ALA A 211 -16.75 3.83 17.13
C ALA A 211 -17.36 4.61 18.30
N MET A 212 -17.45 5.95 18.19
CA MET A 212 -18.06 6.82 19.19
C MET A 212 -19.57 6.56 19.36
N SER A 213 -20.26 6.24 18.27
CA SER A 213 -21.68 5.86 18.34
C SER A 213 -21.89 4.51 19.02
N ALA A 214 -20.99 3.55 18.82
CA ALA A 214 -21.09 2.22 19.42
C ALA A 214 -20.62 2.19 20.88
N VAL A 215 -19.65 3.03 21.23
CA VAL A 215 -19.08 3.14 22.58
C VAL A 215 -19.07 4.62 22.98
N PRO A 216 -20.17 5.12 23.57
CA PRO A 216 -20.22 6.47 24.11
C PRO A 216 -19.11 6.71 25.14
N GLY A 217 -18.41 7.83 25.06
CA GLY A 217 -17.29 8.16 25.96
C GLY A 217 -15.95 7.48 25.62
N ILE A 218 -15.84 6.77 24.48
CA ILE A 218 -14.60 6.07 24.09
C ILE A 218 -13.36 6.97 24.08
N ARG A 219 -13.51 8.26 23.74
CA ARG A 219 -12.38 9.21 23.74
C ARG A 219 -11.82 9.43 25.15
N ASP A 220 -12.70 9.64 26.12
CA ASP A 220 -12.32 9.84 27.52
C ASP A 220 -11.71 8.55 28.10
N MET A 221 -12.27 7.39 27.71
CA MET A 221 -11.73 6.08 28.09
C MET A 221 -10.30 5.87 27.55
N LEU A 222 -10.05 6.25 26.30
CA LEU A 222 -8.74 6.15 25.67
C LEU A 222 -7.74 7.15 26.28
N LEU A 223 -8.18 8.39 26.55
CA LEU A 223 -7.37 9.38 27.25
C LEU A 223 -6.94 8.86 28.63
N ALA A 224 -7.91 8.41 29.44
CA ALA A 224 -7.63 7.86 30.76
C ALA A 224 -6.74 6.60 30.70
N ALA A 225 -6.88 5.77 29.65
CA ALA A 225 -5.99 4.64 29.44
C ALA A 225 -4.56 5.08 29.13
N ALA A 226 -4.37 6.07 28.25
CA ALA A 226 -3.07 6.62 27.90
C ALA A 226 -2.39 7.32 29.09
N GLU A 227 -3.15 8.11 29.87
CA GLU A 227 -2.66 8.75 31.09
C GLU A 227 -2.16 7.72 32.11
N ARG A 228 -2.93 6.65 32.35
CA ARG A 228 -2.50 5.54 33.22
C ARG A 228 -1.24 4.84 32.71
N ASP A 229 -1.11 4.66 31.40
CA ASP A 229 0.07 4.03 30.79
C ASP A 229 1.33 4.89 31.03
N VAL A 230 1.21 6.21 30.88
CA VAL A 230 2.28 7.17 31.21
C VAL A 230 2.63 7.16 32.69
N GLU A 231 1.65 7.06 33.59
CA GLU A 231 1.91 6.97 35.03
C GLU A 231 2.68 5.70 35.40
N LEU A 232 2.32 4.56 34.80
CA LEU A 232 2.91 3.25 35.10
C LEU A 232 4.28 3.04 34.44
N TYR A 233 4.47 3.51 33.21
CA TYR A 233 5.65 3.20 32.38
C TYR A 233 6.42 4.42 31.88
N GLY A 234 5.89 5.63 32.02
CA GLY A 234 6.50 6.87 31.50
C GLY A 234 7.68 7.40 32.33
N LYS A 235 8.00 6.77 33.46
CA LYS A 235 9.23 7.04 34.22
C LYS A 235 10.29 5.99 33.87
N ALA A 236 10.99 6.20 32.77
CA ALA A 236 12.25 5.54 32.43
C ALA A 236 13.26 6.59 31.96
#